data_AF-G9YIQ0-F1
#
_entry.id   AF-G9YIQ0-F1
#
_cell.length_a   1.000
_cell.length_b   1.000
_cell.length_c   1.000
_cell.angle_alpha   90.00
_cell.angle_beta   90.00
_cell.angle_gamma   90.00
#
_symmetry.space_group_name_H-M   'P 1'
#
loop_
_entity.id
_entity.type
_entity.pdbx_description
1 polymer ?
#
loop_
_entity_poly.entity_id
_entity_poly.type
_entity_poly.pdbx_seq_one_letter_code
_entity_poly.pdbx_strand_id
1 'polypeptide(L)'
;MMIDVIKGKTVEEALRLTDLFLSMIKREVTDEDELEELEDAIALKNISNMPARVKCAVLAWHTLKEALEHKKDKPDGGENAGNACKEEEHEGR
;
A
#
# COMPACT_ATOMS: atom_id res chain seq x y z
N MET A 1 -1.33 -11.18 -1.54
CA MET A 1 -0.25 -10.31 -1.02
C MET A 1 -0.81 -9.11 -0.26
N MET A 2 -1.43 -8.08 -0.87
CA MET A 2 -2.02 -6.98 -0.08
C MET A 2 -3.24 -7.41 0.74
N ILE A 3 -4.21 -8.08 0.09
CA ILE A 3 -5.46 -8.46 0.75
C ILE A 3 -5.21 -9.41 1.92
N ASP A 4 -4.24 -10.31 1.80
CA ASP A 4 -3.93 -11.29 2.84
C ASP A 4 -3.37 -10.61 4.11
N VAL A 5 -2.58 -9.55 3.94
CA VAL A 5 -2.04 -8.74 5.06
C VAL A 5 -3.14 -8.01 5.83
N ILE A 6 -4.22 -7.58 5.18
CA ILE A 6 -5.24 -6.72 5.81
C ILE A 6 -6.56 -7.43 6.12
N LYS A 7 -6.82 -8.58 5.51
CA LYS A 7 -8.09 -9.29 5.63
C LYS A 7 -8.24 -9.87 7.04
N GLY A 8 -9.39 -9.58 7.66
CA GLY A 8 -9.69 -10.05 9.02
C GLY A 8 -9.07 -9.21 10.14
N LYS A 9 -8.31 -8.16 9.80
CA LYS A 9 -7.77 -7.19 10.76
C LYS A 9 -8.72 -6.00 10.94
N THR A 10 -8.60 -5.32 12.06
CA THR A 10 -9.33 -4.08 12.33
C THR A 10 -8.83 -2.94 11.43
N VAL A 11 -9.62 -1.87 11.31
CA VAL A 11 -9.22 -0.68 10.53
C VAL A 11 -7.92 -0.09 11.05
N GLU A 12 -7.73 -0.09 12.37
CA GLU A 12 -6.53 0.43 13.04
C GLU A 12 -5.29 -0.41 12.71
N GLU A 13 -5.41 -1.74 12.76
CA GLU A 13 -4.32 -2.66 12.37
C GLU A 13 -4.01 -2.57 10.88
N ALA A 14 -5.04 -2.48 10.02
CA ALA A 14 -4.86 -2.35 8.57
C ALA A 14 -4.14 -1.03 8.21
N LEU A 15 -4.45 0.07 8.90
CA LEU A 15 -3.71 1.33 8.77
C LEU A 15 -2.25 1.19 9.22
N ARG A 16 -2.01 0.55 10.38
CA ARG A 16 -0.66 0.30 10.88
C ARG A 16 0.20 -0.49 9.88
N LEU A 17 -0.35 -1.56 9.32
CA LEU A 17 0.36 -2.41 8.35
C LEU A 17 0.58 -1.69 7.02
N THR A 18 -0.36 -0.86 6.60
CA THR A 18 -0.21 -0.01 5.43
C THR A 18 0.95 0.97 5.61
N ASP A 19 1.03 1.62 6.77
CA ASP A 19 2.14 2.52 7.09
C ASP A 19 3.47 1.79 7.20
N LEU A 20 3.50 0.62 7.83
CA LEU A 20 4.68 -0.24 7.90
C LEU A 20 5.19 -0.63 6.50
N PHE A 21 4.30 -1.03 5.59
CA PHE A 21 4.65 -1.34 4.20
C PHE A 21 5.24 -0.12 3.48
N LEU A 22 4.63 1.06 3.63
CA LEU A 22 5.13 2.29 3.01
C LEU A 22 6.51 2.67 3.57
N SER A 23 6.73 2.56 4.87
CA SER A 23 8.02 2.81 5.51
C SER A 23 9.09 1.79 5.11
N MET A 24 8.72 0.52 4.90
CA MET A 24 9.61 -0.49 4.32
C MET A 24 10.08 -0.08 2.91
N ILE A 25 9.17 0.35 2.03
CA ILE A 25 9.52 0.76 0.65
C ILE A 25 10.38 2.02 0.63
N LYS A 26 10.15 2.95 1.58
CA LYS A 26 10.98 4.15 1.79
C LYS A 26 12.33 3.86 2.45
N ARG A 27 12.55 2.64 2.95
CA ARG A 27 13.70 2.24 3.78
C ARG A 27 13.82 3.01 5.10
N GLU A 28 12.69 3.46 5.63
CA GLU A 28 12.61 4.08 6.97
C GLU A 28 12.62 3.01 8.07
N VAL A 29 11.99 1.85 7.79
CA VAL A 29 11.99 0.68 8.65
C VAL A 29 12.72 -0.45 7.93
N THR A 30 13.73 -1.01 8.62
CA THR A 30 14.55 -2.12 8.10
C THR A 30 14.64 -3.30 9.08
N ASP A 31 14.09 -3.14 10.27
CA ASP A 31 14.06 -4.17 11.31
C ASP A 31 13.27 -5.39 10.81
N GLU A 32 13.86 -6.57 10.89
CA GLU A 32 13.25 -7.78 10.32
C GLU A 32 12.10 -8.31 11.19
N ASP A 33 12.17 -8.11 12.50
CA ASP A 33 11.13 -8.53 13.44
C ASP A 33 9.87 -7.67 13.25
N GLU A 34 10.03 -6.36 13.05
CA GLU A 34 8.91 -5.47 12.70
C GLU A 34 8.29 -5.82 11.34
N LEU A 35 9.14 -6.14 10.34
CA LEU A 35 8.68 -6.43 8.98
C LEU A 35 8.04 -7.82 8.83
N GLU A 36 8.24 -8.74 9.77
CA GLU A 36 7.61 -10.07 9.76
C GLU A 36 6.07 -9.97 9.80
N GLU A 37 5.53 -8.88 10.38
CA GLU A 37 4.09 -8.60 10.38
C GLU A 37 3.49 -8.39 8.97
N LEU A 38 4.32 -8.07 7.99
CA LEU A 38 3.88 -7.91 6.60
C LEU A 38 3.74 -9.25 5.86
N GLU A 39 4.07 -10.38 6.52
CA GLU A 39 3.98 -11.72 5.95
C GLU A 39 4.59 -11.76 4.53
N ASP A 40 3.83 -12.23 3.53
CA ASP A 40 4.26 -12.31 2.13
C ASP A 40 4.61 -10.96 1.50
N ALA A 41 4.09 -9.84 2.02
CA ALA A 41 4.37 -8.53 1.46
C ALA A 41 5.82 -8.07 1.71
N ILE A 42 6.55 -8.71 2.64
CA ILE A 42 8.00 -8.46 2.84
C ILE A 42 8.82 -8.79 1.59
N ALA A 43 8.35 -9.70 0.73
CA ALA A 43 9.01 -10.03 -0.53
C ALA A 43 9.14 -8.81 -1.47
N LEU A 44 8.27 -7.81 -1.28
CA LEU A 44 8.29 -6.55 -2.05
C LEU A 44 9.34 -5.55 -1.53
N LYS A 45 10.08 -5.84 -0.45
CA LYS A 45 11.19 -5.00 0.08
C LYS A 45 12.18 -4.60 -1.01
N ASN A 46 12.47 -5.50 -1.96
CA ASN A 46 13.40 -5.26 -3.06
C ASN A 46 12.91 -4.21 -4.07
N ILE A 47 11.60 -3.94 -4.14
CA ILE A 47 11.05 -2.87 -5.00
C ILE A 47 11.58 -1.50 -4.60
N SER A 48 11.98 -1.30 -3.34
CA SER A 48 12.64 -0.08 -2.88
C SER A 48 13.88 0.27 -3.73
N ASN A 49 14.58 -0.72 -4.30
CA ASN A 49 15.74 -0.56 -5.18
C ASN A 49 15.39 -0.29 -6.65
N MET A 50 14.10 -0.30 -7.01
CA MET A 50 13.62 -0.21 -8.38
C MET A 50 12.73 1.04 -8.56
N PRO A 51 13.28 2.25 -8.76
CA PRO A 51 12.52 3.50 -8.76
C PRO A 51 11.38 3.53 -9.80
N ALA A 52 11.52 2.82 -10.93
CA ALA A 52 10.46 2.65 -11.92
C ALA A 52 9.26 1.82 -11.43
N ARG A 53 9.43 1.02 -10.37
CA ARG A 53 8.41 0.10 -9.81
C ARG A 53 7.85 0.55 -8.47
N VAL A 54 8.56 1.43 -7.76
CA VAL A 54 8.14 1.99 -6.47
C VAL A 54 6.75 2.64 -6.58
N LYS A 55 6.55 3.53 -7.56
CA LYS A 55 5.27 4.25 -7.72
C LYS A 55 4.07 3.30 -7.88
N CYS A 56 4.20 2.28 -8.73
CA CYS A 56 3.14 1.30 -8.95
C CYS A 56 2.85 0.47 -7.70
N ALA A 57 3.89 0.12 -6.93
CA ALA A 57 3.72 -0.64 -5.70
C ALA A 57 3.01 0.17 -4.61
N VAL A 58 3.36 1.44 -4.41
CA VAL A 58 2.81 2.26 -3.31
C VAL A 58 1.43 2.85 -3.59
N LEU A 59 1.04 3.02 -4.86
CA LEU A 59 -0.24 3.64 -5.24
C LEU A 59 -1.43 2.95 -4.57
N ALA A 60 -1.50 1.62 -4.67
CA ALA A 60 -2.62 0.86 -4.10
C ALA A 60 -2.68 0.96 -2.57
N TRP A 61 -1.53 1.06 -1.89
CA TRP A 61 -1.46 1.25 -0.43
C TRP A 61 -1.87 2.66 -0.01
N HIS A 62 -1.52 3.69 -0.78
CA HIS A 62 -2.02 5.04 -0.55
C HIS A 62 -3.53 5.13 -0.69
N THR A 63 -4.10 4.54 -1.74
CA THR A 63 -5.57 4.49 -1.91
C THR A 63 -6.25 3.71 -0.79
N LEU A 64 -5.65 2.60 -0.33
CA LEU A 64 -6.16 1.85 0.81
C LEU A 64 -6.16 2.69 2.09
N LYS A 65 -5.06 3.40 2.37
CA LYS A 65 -4.95 4.28 3.54
C LYS A 65 -6.03 5.34 3.54
N GLU A 66 -6.17 6.06 2.43
CA GLU A 66 -7.21 7.09 2.26
C GLU A 66 -8.61 6.47 2.45
N ALA A 67 -8.90 5.33 1.82
CA ALA A 67 -10.18 4.66 1.95
C ALA A 67 -10.52 4.27 3.40
N LEU A 68 -9.52 3.83 4.18
CA LEU A 68 -9.69 3.46 5.58
C LEU A 68 -9.84 4.69 6.49
N GLU A 69 -9.12 5.78 6.22
CA GLU A 69 -9.23 7.04 6.96
C GLU A 69 -10.58 7.73 6.71
N HIS A 70 -11.06 7.73 5.46
CA HIS A 70 -12.36 8.28 5.10
C HIS A 70 -13.55 7.46 5.64
N LYS A 71 -13.34 6.17 5.94
CA LYS A 71 -14.38 5.29 6.50
C LYS A 71 -14.76 5.60 7.95
N LYS A 72 -14.02 6.44 8.66
CA LYS A 72 -14.42 6.92 10.01
C LYS A 72 -15.72 7.73 9.99
N ASP A 73 -16.21 8.16 8.83
CA ASP A 73 -17.40 9.03 8.71
C ASP A 73 -18.70 8.33 8.23
N LYS A 74 -18.66 7.12 7.64
CA LYS A 74 -19.88 6.36 7.25
C LYS A 74 -19.71 4.82 7.24
N PRO A 75 -20.73 4.06 7.66
CA PRO A 75 -20.72 2.60 7.54
C PRO A 75 -21.14 2.16 6.13
N ASP A 76 -20.41 1.16 5.64
CA ASP A 76 -20.72 0.26 4.53
C ASP A 76 -20.83 0.81 3.10
N GLY A 77 -20.41 -0.02 2.14
CA GLY A 77 -20.42 0.27 0.71
C GLY A 77 -19.04 0.19 0.08
N GLY A 78 -18.77 -0.93 -0.62
CA GLY A 78 -17.68 -1.01 -1.58
C GLY A 78 -17.89 -0.10 -2.79
N GLU A 79 -16.92 -0.15 -3.70
CA GLU A 79 -16.87 0.54 -5.01
C GLU A 79 -16.38 2.00 -4.96
N ASN A 80 -15.08 2.16 -5.20
CA ASN A 80 -14.55 2.96 -6.32
C ASN A 80 -13.01 2.85 -6.38
N ALA A 81 -12.50 1.67 -6.74
CA ALA A 81 -11.13 1.56 -7.25
C ALA A 81 -11.16 1.87 -8.74
N GLY A 82 -11.26 3.15 -9.08
CA GLY A 82 -11.47 3.53 -10.47
C GLY A 82 -11.37 5.01 -10.74
N ASN A 83 -10.27 5.67 -10.35
CA ASN A 83 -9.65 6.65 -11.25
C ASN A 83 -8.24 7.05 -10.79
N ALA A 84 -7.21 6.38 -11.31
CA ALA A 84 -5.85 6.94 -11.34
C ALA A 84 -4.98 6.23 -12.40
N CYS A 85 -5.52 6.00 -13.59
CA CYS A 85 -4.67 5.92 -14.78
C CYS A 85 -4.42 7.37 -15.19
N LYS A 86 -3.39 8.01 -14.62
CA LYS A 86 -2.81 9.17 -15.30
C LYS A 86 -2.02 8.62 -16.47
N GLU A 87 -2.56 8.84 -17.65
CA GLU A 87 -1.83 8.81 -18.92
C GLU A 87 -0.53 9.61 -18.74
N GLU A 88 0.60 8.91 -18.63
CA GLU A 88 1.88 9.46 -19.04
C GLU A 88 2.00 9.16 -20.53
N GLU A 89 1.34 9.98 -21.36
CA GLU A 89 1.78 10.18 -22.74
C GLU A 89 3.14 10.88 -22.66
N HIS A 90 4.22 10.12 -22.80
CA HIS A 90 5.51 10.68 -23.18
C HIS A 90 5.94 10.05 -24.50
N GLU A 91 5.57 10.76 -25.56
CA GLU A 91 6.38 11.11 -26.73
C GLU A 91 7.04 9.96 -27.50
N GLY A 92 6.51 9.73 -28.70
CA GLY A 92 7.10 8.86 -29.70
C GLY A 92 6.72 9.24 -31.12
N ARG A 93 6.87 10.52 -31.50
CA ARG A 93 7.30 10.91 -32.85
C ARG A 93 7.85 12.33 -32.88
#